data_AF-A0A2A6K908-F1
#
_entry.id   AF-A0A2A6K908-F1
#
_cell.length_a   1.000
_cell.length_b   1.000
_cell.length_c   1.000
_cell.angle_alpha   90.00
_cell.angle_beta   90.00
_cell.angle_gamma   90.00
#
_symmetry.space_group_name_H-M   'P 1'
#
loop_
_entity.id
_entity.type
_entity.pdbx_description
1 polymer ?
#
loop_
_entity_poly.entity_id
_entity_poly.type
_entity_poly.pdbx_seq_one_letter_code
_entity_poly.pdbx_strand_id
1 'polypeptide(L)'
;MRDYVKSKDFHRHMRSRLAPRFQELGWESQTAGKCSFARGARVFWLQVSQYSNSVMGARFTINMSEGSGPTSDTRILFRLNEADRAIGKALEESIIARLRRPDPDPEIEVVGDNGGTVLVKLGDLPRANSRQWVGPADVWLPYFSKSDLDDWAAFLLPRLERLTAPSSSETIDPQLWAQGFRRLVSFLRSR
;
A
#
# COMPACT_ATOMS: atom_id res chain seq x y z
N MET A 1 24.67 11.76 -0.43
CA MET A 1 24.18 10.43 -0.84
C MET A 1 22.85 10.23 -0.13
N ARG A 2 21.71 10.08 -0.84
CA ARG A 2 20.38 9.96 -0.20
C ARG A 2 20.38 8.78 0.77
N ASP A 3 19.66 8.90 1.88
CA ASP A 3 19.36 7.84 2.86
C ASP A 3 18.45 6.74 2.27
N TYR A 4 18.81 6.21 1.11
CA TYR A 4 18.06 5.18 0.42
C TYR A 4 18.05 3.91 1.27
N VAL A 5 16.86 3.55 1.75
CA VAL A 5 16.68 2.37 2.58
C VAL A 5 16.61 1.13 1.68
N LYS A 6 17.68 0.32 1.70
CA LYS A 6 17.70 -0.97 1.00
C LYS A 6 16.68 -1.94 1.62
N SER A 7 16.17 -2.89 0.84
CA SER A 7 15.18 -3.89 1.29
C SER A 7 15.56 -4.61 2.60
N LYS A 8 16.84 -4.97 2.78
CA LYS A 8 17.34 -5.57 4.04
C LYS A 8 17.15 -4.63 5.24
N ASP A 9 17.47 -3.35 5.06
CA ASP A 9 17.35 -2.35 6.12
C ASP A 9 15.89 -1.99 6.38
N PHE A 10 15.06 -1.95 5.34
CA PHE A 10 13.61 -1.82 5.45
C PHE A 10 13.03 -2.90 6.36
N HIS A 11 13.31 -4.18 6.08
CA HIS A 11 12.76 -5.28 6.87
C HIS A 11 13.27 -5.29 8.31
N ARG A 12 14.54 -4.98 8.53
CA ARG A 12 15.11 -4.87 9.89
C ARG A 12 14.42 -3.75 10.67
N HIS A 13 14.29 -2.57 10.06
CA HIS A 13 13.68 -1.38 10.67
C HIS A 13 12.21 -1.61 10.98
N MET A 14 11.40 -2.01 10.00
CA MET A 14 9.98 -2.26 10.20
C MET A 14 9.72 -3.36 11.24
N ARG A 15 10.55 -4.43 11.27
CA ARG A 15 10.42 -5.47 12.30
C ARG A 15 10.61 -4.89 13.70
N SER A 16 11.62 -4.04 13.92
CA SER A 16 11.83 -3.40 15.23
C SER A 16 10.67 -2.51 15.68
N ARG A 17 9.92 -1.92 14.75
CA ARG A 17 8.76 -1.07 15.07
C ARG A 17 7.48 -1.86 15.31
N LEU A 18 7.26 -2.91 14.53
CA LEU A 18 5.99 -3.65 14.56
C LEU A 18 6.00 -4.82 15.55
N ALA A 19 7.18 -5.40 15.85
CA ALA A 19 7.28 -6.60 16.68
C ALA A 19 6.61 -6.50 18.05
N PRO A 20 6.75 -5.40 18.83
CA PRO A 20 6.10 -5.31 20.14
C PRO A 20 4.58 -5.46 20.05
N ARG A 21 3.93 -4.77 19.10
CA ARG A 21 2.47 -4.86 18.92
C ARG A 21 2.03 -6.22 18.40
N PHE A 22 2.82 -6.86 17.54
CA PHE A 22 2.52 -8.22 17.10
C PHE A 22 2.60 -9.23 18.25
N GLN A 23 3.60 -9.10 19.13
CA GLN A 23 3.73 -9.94 20.33
C GLN A 23 2.54 -9.77 21.27
N GLU A 24 2.09 -8.53 21.53
CA GLU A 24 0.87 -8.26 22.31
C GLU A 24 -0.38 -8.94 21.73
N LEU A 25 -0.46 -9.01 20.40
CA LEU A 25 -1.56 -9.65 19.67
C LEU A 25 -1.39 -11.18 19.54
N GLY A 26 -0.40 -11.77 20.20
CA GLY A 26 -0.14 -13.21 20.18
C GLY A 26 0.48 -13.73 18.88
N TRP A 27 1.22 -12.89 18.16
CA TRP A 27 1.98 -13.27 16.97
C TRP A 27 3.46 -13.41 17.29
N GLU A 28 4.13 -14.32 16.58
CA GLU A 28 5.55 -14.62 16.75
C GLU A 28 6.34 -14.10 15.55
N SER A 29 7.45 -13.40 15.82
CA SER A 29 8.34 -12.94 14.75
C SER A 29 9.06 -14.11 14.10
N GLN A 30 9.04 -14.15 12.77
CA GLN A 30 9.74 -15.18 12.01
C GLN A 30 11.22 -14.80 11.83
N THR A 31 12.12 -15.79 11.94
CA THR A 31 13.58 -15.62 11.89
C THR A 31 14.11 -15.32 10.47
N ALA A 32 13.34 -15.61 9.42
CA ALA A 32 13.75 -15.37 8.03
C ALA A 32 13.73 -13.87 7.66
N GLY A 33 14.62 -13.46 6.75
CA GLY A 33 15.00 -12.06 6.49
C GLY A 33 13.89 -11.03 6.23
N LYS A 34 12.68 -11.44 5.84
CA LYS A 34 11.53 -10.55 5.68
C LYS A 34 10.89 -10.18 7.02
N CYS A 35 10.42 -8.95 7.16
CA CYS A 35 9.57 -8.56 8.28
C CYS A 35 8.26 -9.35 8.21
N SER A 36 8.19 -10.44 8.97
CA SER A 36 7.05 -11.36 8.98
C SER A 36 6.76 -11.89 10.38
N PHE A 37 5.49 -12.19 10.62
CA PHE A 37 4.94 -12.64 11.89
C PHE A 37 3.96 -13.78 11.64
N ALA A 38 3.92 -14.79 12.51
CA ALA A 38 3.00 -15.91 12.40
C ALA A 38 2.11 -16.04 13.63
N ARG A 39 0.89 -16.54 13.43
CA ARG A 39 -0.03 -16.92 14.51
C ARG A 39 -0.85 -18.13 14.04
N GLY A 40 -0.52 -19.30 14.56
CA GLY A 40 -1.06 -20.58 14.04
C GLY A 40 -0.70 -20.76 12.56
N ALA A 41 -1.69 -21.07 11.72
CA ALA A 41 -1.51 -21.25 10.27
C ALA A 41 -1.49 -19.94 9.46
N ARG A 42 -1.48 -18.78 10.12
CA ARG A 42 -1.55 -17.46 9.47
C ARG A 42 -0.19 -16.80 9.49
N VAL A 43 0.23 -16.22 8.37
CA VAL A 43 1.50 -15.49 8.27
C VAL A 43 1.23 -14.10 7.70
N PHE A 44 1.73 -13.07 8.38
CA PHE A 44 1.77 -11.69 7.91
C PHE A 44 3.18 -11.38 7.41
N TRP A 45 3.33 -10.66 6.29
CA TRP A 45 4.63 -10.13 5.89
C TRP A 45 4.53 -8.83 5.09
N LEU A 46 5.58 -8.02 5.23
CA LEU A 46 5.78 -6.86 4.36
C LEU A 46 6.42 -7.30 3.04
N GLN A 47 5.95 -6.74 1.93
CA GLN A 47 6.53 -6.93 0.60
C GLN A 47 7.00 -5.60 0.04
N VAL A 48 8.30 -5.50 -0.26
CA VAL A 48 8.88 -4.37 -1.00
C VAL A 48 8.69 -4.59 -2.50
N SER A 49 8.35 -3.53 -3.23
CA SER A 49 8.20 -3.58 -4.69
C SER A 49 9.55 -3.83 -5.36
N GLN A 50 9.56 -4.72 -6.35
CA GLN A 50 10.76 -4.99 -7.16
C GLN A 50 11.22 -3.79 -8.00
N TYR A 51 10.34 -2.81 -8.22
CA TYR A 51 10.63 -1.60 -8.98
C TYR A 51 11.18 -0.44 -8.12
N SER A 52 11.46 -0.70 -6.84
CA SER A 52 12.01 0.29 -5.91
C SER A 52 13.42 0.71 -6.31
N ASN A 53 13.72 2.01 -6.32
CA ASN A 53 15.05 2.52 -6.66
C ASN A 53 15.40 3.81 -5.90
N SER A 54 16.67 4.23 -5.93
CA SER A 54 17.17 5.38 -5.17
C SER A 54 16.69 6.75 -5.70
N VAL A 55 16.15 6.79 -6.91
CA VAL A 55 15.70 8.03 -7.56
C VAL A 55 14.24 8.31 -7.22
N MET A 56 13.37 7.33 -7.42
CA MET A 56 11.92 7.42 -7.24
C MET A 56 11.44 7.00 -5.84
N GLY A 57 12.35 6.57 -4.98
CA GLY A 57 12.00 5.93 -3.72
C GLY A 57 11.55 4.49 -3.90
N ALA A 58 11.13 3.91 -2.79
CA ALA A 58 10.66 2.55 -2.71
C ALA A 58 9.20 2.54 -2.27
N ARG A 59 8.53 1.41 -2.47
CA ARG A 59 7.16 1.22 -1.98
C ARG A 59 6.98 -0.18 -1.45
N PHE A 60 6.09 -0.33 -0.47
CA PHE A 60 5.77 -1.63 0.09
C PHE A 60 4.27 -1.82 0.26
N THR A 61 3.85 -3.07 0.33
CA THR A 61 2.49 -3.47 0.73
C THR A 61 2.58 -4.53 1.83
N ILE A 62 1.42 -4.93 2.34
CA ILE A 62 1.27 -5.91 3.39
C ILE A 62 0.49 -7.10 2.84
N ASN A 63 1.04 -8.29 3.02
CA ASN A 63 0.38 -9.54 2.67
C ASN A 63 0.08 -10.36 3.92
N MET A 64 -0.91 -11.22 3.80
CA MET A 64 -1.25 -12.23 4.79
C MET A 64 -1.68 -13.52 4.11
N SER A 65 -1.25 -14.66 4.64
CA SER A 65 -1.75 -15.97 4.27
C SER A 65 -2.68 -16.49 5.36
N GLU A 66 -3.78 -17.14 4.97
CA GLU A 66 -4.68 -17.86 5.86
C GLU A 66 -4.72 -19.33 5.43
N GLY A 67 -3.85 -20.17 6.03
CA GLY A 67 -3.75 -21.60 5.71
C GLY A 67 -2.57 -21.96 4.80
N SER A 68 -2.49 -23.25 4.42
CA SER A 68 -1.38 -23.81 3.66
C SER A 68 -1.61 -23.70 2.15
N GLY A 69 -1.00 -22.73 1.48
CA GLY A 69 -0.92 -22.67 0.02
C GLY A 69 -0.76 -21.25 -0.54
N PRO A 70 -0.13 -21.06 -1.73
CA PRO A 70 0.10 -19.74 -2.33
C PRO A 70 -1.19 -19.03 -2.80
N THR A 71 -2.31 -19.74 -2.88
CA THR A 71 -3.64 -19.18 -3.19
C THR A 71 -4.29 -18.48 -2.00
N SER A 72 -3.74 -18.61 -0.79
CA SER A 72 -4.24 -17.92 0.41
C SER A 72 -3.54 -16.58 0.68
N ASP A 73 -2.52 -16.24 -0.11
CA ASP A 73 -1.78 -14.99 -0.01
C ASP A 73 -2.65 -13.83 -0.49
N THR A 74 -3.06 -12.97 0.44
CA THR A 74 -3.86 -11.78 0.14
C THR A 74 -3.12 -10.53 0.59
N ARG A 75 -3.09 -9.51 -0.25
CA ARG A 75 -2.75 -8.16 0.22
C ARG A 75 -3.84 -7.71 1.18
N ILE A 76 -3.52 -7.10 2.32
CA ILE A 76 -4.53 -6.80 3.35
C ILE A 76 -4.83 -5.32 3.53
N LEU A 77 -4.12 -4.43 2.84
CA LEU A 77 -4.41 -2.99 2.91
C LEU A 77 -5.75 -2.62 2.26
N PHE A 78 -6.36 -3.51 1.46
CA PHE A 78 -7.73 -3.30 1.00
C PHE A 78 -8.75 -3.23 2.15
N ARG A 79 -8.43 -3.84 3.31
CA ARG A 79 -9.29 -3.89 4.51
C ARG A 79 -9.33 -2.56 5.29
N LEU A 80 -8.53 -1.57 4.90
CA LEU A 80 -8.61 -0.23 5.47
C LEU A 80 -9.99 0.38 5.16
N ASN A 81 -10.64 0.91 6.19
CA ASN A 81 -11.90 1.63 6.03
C ASN A 81 -11.64 3.03 5.42
N GLU A 82 -12.71 3.75 5.09
CA GLU A 82 -12.60 5.07 4.45
C GLU A 82 -11.82 6.09 5.29
N ALA A 83 -12.05 6.12 6.61
CA ALA A 83 -11.33 7.01 7.53
C ALA A 83 -9.83 6.71 7.55
N ASP A 84 -9.45 5.44 7.61
CA ASP A 84 -8.05 5.01 7.56
C ASP A 84 -7.41 5.33 6.22
N ARG A 85 -8.14 5.17 5.12
CA ARG A 85 -7.67 5.53 3.77
C ARG A 85 -7.44 7.02 3.65
N ALA A 86 -8.31 7.86 4.22
CA ALA A 86 -8.12 9.31 4.24
C ALA A 86 -6.85 9.69 5.02
N ILE A 87 -6.63 9.10 6.20
CA ILE A 87 -5.43 9.31 7.01
C ILE A 87 -4.17 8.84 6.26
N GLY A 88 -4.21 7.65 5.66
CA GLY A 88 -3.11 7.09 4.89
C GLY A 88 -2.76 7.95 3.67
N LYS A 89 -3.78 8.45 2.95
CA LYS A 89 -3.60 9.38 1.83
C LYS A 89 -2.93 10.68 2.28
N ALA A 90 -3.40 11.29 3.36
CA ALA A 90 -2.80 12.52 3.90
C ALA A 90 -1.35 12.30 4.32
N LEU A 91 -1.03 11.14 4.91
CA LEU A 91 0.35 10.78 5.26
C LEU A 91 1.23 10.60 4.00
N GLU A 92 0.72 9.92 2.97
CA GLU A 92 1.41 9.80 1.69
C GLU A 92 1.71 11.19 1.08
N GLU A 93 0.72 12.08 1.06
CA GLU A 93 0.89 13.45 0.55
C GLU A 93 1.96 14.21 1.33
N SER A 94 2.01 14.06 2.66
CA SER A 94 3.05 14.62 3.53
C SER A 94 4.45 14.04 3.27
N ILE A 95 4.56 12.73 3.04
CA ILE A 95 5.82 12.08 2.65
C ILE A 95 6.31 12.62 1.31
N ILE A 96 5.43 12.69 0.31
CA ILE A 96 5.80 13.17 -1.02
C ILE A 96 6.14 14.67 -0.99
N ALA A 97 5.49 15.48 -0.15
CA ALA A 97 5.77 16.90 0.00
C ALA A 97 7.18 17.18 0.57
N ARG A 98 7.75 16.26 1.36
CA ARG A 98 9.13 16.35 1.89
C ARG A 98 10.20 16.15 0.82
N LEU A 99 9.84 15.58 -0.33
CA LEU A 99 10.79 15.38 -1.41
C LEU A 99 11.20 16.74 -1.98
N ARG A 100 12.51 16.96 -2.06
CA ARG A 100 13.03 18.08 -2.83
C ARG A 100 12.45 17.98 -4.24
N ARG A 101 11.74 19.02 -4.66
CA ARG A 101 11.38 19.17 -6.06
C ARG A 101 12.68 19.08 -6.87
N PRO A 102 12.70 18.37 -8.01
CA PRO A 102 13.78 18.53 -8.97
C PRO A 102 14.05 20.02 -9.20
N ASP A 103 15.27 20.39 -9.57
CA ASP A 103 15.53 21.71 -10.16
C ASP A 103 14.47 21.97 -11.26
N PRO A 104 14.03 23.23 -11.47
CA PRO A 104 12.98 23.54 -12.41
C PRO A 104 13.20 22.79 -13.73
N ASP A 105 12.28 21.86 -14.01
CA ASP A 105 12.48 20.86 -15.05
C ASP A 105 12.68 21.52 -16.42
N PRO A 106 13.58 20.98 -17.25
CA PRO A 106 13.56 21.29 -18.67
C PRO A 106 12.19 20.90 -19.24
N GLU A 107 11.67 21.71 -20.15
CA GLU A 107 10.45 21.38 -20.87
C GLU A 107 10.66 20.05 -21.60
N ILE A 108 9.79 19.08 -21.35
CA ILE A 108 9.82 17.79 -22.04
C ILE A 108 8.74 17.76 -23.11
N GLU A 109 9.10 17.27 -24.28
CA GLU A 109 8.16 17.05 -25.37
C GLU A 109 7.29 15.82 -25.07
N VAL A 110 5.98 16.03 -24.98
CA VAL A 110 4.97 14.97 -24.86
C VAL A 110 4.02 15.03 -26.06
N VAL A 111 3.50 13.88 -26.47
CA VAL A 111 2.47 13.84 -27.53
C VAL A 111 1.12 14.22 -26.89
N GLY A 112 0.55 15.33 -27.32
CA GLY A 112 -0.77 15.79 -26.92
C GLY A 112 -1.90 15.00 -27.56
N ASP A 113 -3.12 15.20 -27.07
CA ASP A 113 -4.32 14.44 -27.47
C ASP A 113 -4.67 14.57 -28.97
N ASN A 114 -4.15 15.59 -29.65
CA ASN A 114 -4.28 15.81 -31.10
C ASN A 114 -3.13 15.20 -31.93
N GLY A 115 -2.23 14.43 -31.31
CA GLY A 115 -1.06 13.84 -31.96
C GLY A 115 0.10 14.81 -32.19
N GLY A 116 -0.02 16.08 -31.79
CA GLY A 116 1.04 17.08 -31.87
C GLY A 116 1.94 17.05 -30.63
N THR A 117 3.18 17.49 -30.78
CA THR A 117 4.12 17.60 -29.66
C THR A 117 3.81 18.85 -28.83
N VAL A 118 3.71 18.71 -27.51
CA VAL A 118 3.52 19.79 -26.55
C VAL A 118 4.68 19.76 -25.56
N LEU A 119 5.25 20.92 -25.26
CA LEU A 119 6.24 21.09 -24.21
C LEU A 119 5.51 21.22 -22.87
N VAL A 120 5.75 20.27 -21.96
CA VAL A 120 5.19 20.30 -20.61
C VAL A 120 6.32 20.33 -19.60
N LYS A 121 6.12 21.09 -18.52
CA LYS A 121 6.99 20.98 -17.35
C LYS A 121 6.64 19.69 -16.65
N LEU A 122 7.64 18.90 -16.29
CA LEU A 122 7.42 17.64 -15.56
C LEU A 122 6.75 17.87 -14.19
N GLY A 123 6.85 19.08 -13.63
CA GLY A 123 6.06 19.52 -12.45
C GLY A 123 4.55 19.69 -12.69
N ASP A 124 4.12 19.87 -13.94
CA ASP A 124 2.70 19.98 -14.33
C ASP A 124 2.10 18.62 -14.73
N LEU A 125 2.95 17.59 -14.88
CA LEU A 125 2.47 16.24 -15.15
C LEU A 125 1.71 15.69 -13.93
N PRO A 126 0.50 15.12 -14.13
CA PRO A 126 -0.25 14.50 -13.05
C PRO A 126 0.58 13.39 -12.39
N ARG A 127 0.76 13.49 -11.07
CA ARG A 127 1.48 12.46 -10.31
C ARG A 127 0.83 11.10 -10.57
N ALA A 128 1.64 10.13 -10.99
CA ALA A 128 1.23 8.85 -11.59
C ALA A 128 0.38 7.90 -10.72
N ASN A 129 -0.18 8.32 -9.58
CA ASN A 129 -0.95 7.42 -8.71
C ASN A 129 -2.04 8.08 -7.85
N SER A 130 -2.74 9.11 -8.35
CA SER A 130 -3.78 9.82 -7.58
C SER A 130 -4.98 8.96 -7.15
N ARG A 131 -5.16 7.76 -7.73
CA ARG A 131 -6.31 6.89 -7.50
C ARG A 131 -6.06 5.69 -6.58
N GLN A 132 -4.83 5.44 -6.10
CA GLN A 132 -4.56 4.23 -5.29
C GLN A 132 -5.33 4.17 -3.97
N TRP A 133 -5.72 5.33 -3.44
CA TRP A 133 -6.52 5.44 -2.22
C TRP A 133 -8.04 5.37 -2.46
N VAL A 134 -8.48 5.29 -3.73
CA VAL A 134 -9.89 5.24 -4.12
C VAL A 134 -10.40 3.80 -4.18
N GLY A 135 -11.50 3.52 -3.49
CA GLY A 135 -12.15 2.19 -3.48
C GLY A 135 -11.33 1.11 -2.75
N PRO A 136 -11.71 -0.18 -2.86
CA PRO A 136 -11.03 -1.28 -2.16
C PRO A 136 -9.71 -1.69 -2.84
N ALA A 137 -9.10 -0.82 -3.64
CA ALA A 137 -7.84 -1.13 -4.30
C ALA A 137 -6.73 -1.37 -3.27
N ASP A 138 -5.83 -2.30 -3.58
CA ASP A 138 -4.62 -2.47 -2.80
C ASP A 138 -3.73 -1.24 -2.92
N VAL A 139 -3.05 -0.91 -1.83
CA VAL A 139 -2.28 0.32 -1.68
C VAL A 139 -0.80 -0.03 -1.56
N TRP A 140 0.05 0.76 -2.23
CA TRP A 140 1.50 0.66 -2.09
C TRP A 140 2.02 1.90 -1.38
N LEU A 141 2.53 1.72 -0.16
CA LEU A 141 2.98 2.78 0.72
C LEU A 141 4.39 3.24 0.31
N PRO A 142 4.58 4.49 -0.16
CA PRO A 142 5.87 4.99 -0.60
C PRO A 142 6.77 5.38 0.57
N TYR A 143 8.08 5.17 0.45
CA TYR A 143 9.07 5.62 1.42
C TYR A 143 10.39 5.97 0.73
N PHE A 144 11.09 6.94 1.30
CA PHE A 144 12.34 7.48 0.78
C PHE A 144 13.45 7.50 1.83
N SER A 145 13.07 7.43 3.11
CA SER A 145 13.94 7.44 4.28
C SER A 145 13.41 6.52 5.40
N LYS A 146 14.19 6.33 6.47
CA LYS A 146 13.72 5.63 7.68
C LYS A 146 12.62 6.40 8.42
N SER A 147 12.62 7.72 8.35
CA SER A 147 11.57 8.54 8.99
C SER A 147 10.21 8.24 8.39
N ASP A 148 10.13 8.05 7.07
CA ASP A 148 8.88 7.71 6.40
C ASP A 148 8.38 6.32 6.84
N LEU A 149 9.31 5.40 7.13
CA LEU A 149 8.97 4.09 7.70
C LEU A 149 8.47 4.18 9.14
N ASP A 150 9.00 5.11 9.93
CA ASP A 150 8.50 5.39 11.27
C ASP A 150 7.08 5.96 11.21
N ASP A 151 6.81 6.87 10.28
CA ASP A 151 5.47 7.43 10.06
C ASP A 151 4.48 6.33 9.62
N TRP A 152 4.88 5.47 8.67
CA TRP A 152 4.05 4.33 8.27
C TRP A 152 3.84 3.33 9.40
N ALA A 153 4.85 3.07 10.23
CA ALA A 153 4.68 2.21 11.39
C ALA A 153 3.66 2.81 12.37
N ALA A 154 3.75 4.10 12.67
CA ALA A 154 2.79 4.80 13.51
C ALA A 154 1.36 4.76 12.95
N PHE A 155 1.21 4.84 11.62
CA PHE A 155 -0.06 4.63 10.94
C PHE A 155 -0.58 3.19 11.09
N LEU A 156 0.27 2.18 10.93
CA LEU A 156 -0.13 0.78 10.91
C LEU A 156 -0.45 0.22 12.31
N LEU A 157 0.34 0.56 13.32
CA LEU A 157 0.24 0.02 14.69
C LEU A 157 -1.19 -0.02 15.27
N PRO A 158 -1.97 1.08 15.28
CA PRO A 158 -3.33 1.06 15.81
C PRO A 158 -4.32 0.27 14.94
N ARG A 159 -3.93 -0.12 13.73
CA ARG A 159 -4.79 -0.81 12.74
C ARG A 159 -4.47 -2.30 12.64
N LEU A 160 -3.34 -2.76 13.19
CA LEU A 160 -2.87 -4.13 13.02
C LEU A 160 -3.89 -5.18 13.47
N GLU A 161 -4.57 -4.97 14.59
CA GLU A 161 -5.56 -5.91 15.10
C GLU A 161 -6.72 -6.12 14.12
N ARG A 162 -7.29 -5.04 13.58
CA ARG A 162 -8.36 -5.11 12.56
C ARG A 162 -7.85 -5.64 11.23
N LEU A 163 -6.69 -5.18 10.77
CA LEU A 163 -6.09 -5.63 9.50
C LEU A 163 -5.84 -7.14 9.51
N THR A 164 -5.42 -7.67 10.65
CA THR A 164 -5.09 -9.07 10.86
C THR A 164 -6.22 -9.87 11.51
N ALA A 165 -7.43 -9.31 11.61
CA ALA A 165 -8.59 -10.09 12.03
C ALA A 165 -8.83 -11.24 11.03
N PRO A 166 -9.31 -12.40 11.47
CA PRO A 166 -9.72 -13.47 10.56
C PRO A 166 -10.69 -12.92 9.51
N SER A 167 -10.51 -13.30 8.25
CA SER A 167 -11.55 -13.03 7.25
C SER A 167 -12.83 -13.71 7.72
N SER A 168 -13.91 -12.96 7.93
CA SER A 168 -15.23 -13.57 8.11
C SER A 168 -15.51 -14.41 6.86
N SER A 169 -15.97 -15.65 7.05
CA SER A 169 -16.33 -16.56 5.95
C SER A 169 -17.39 -15.98 4.99
N GLU A 170 -17.96 -14.81 5.29
CA GLU A 170 -18.93 -14.09 4.47
C GLU A 170 -18.34 -13.13 3.42
N THR A 171 -17.01 -12.96 3.30
CA THR A 171 -16.45 -11.92 2.39
C THR A 171 -15.64 -12.47 1.21
N ILE A 172 -15.81 -13.74 0.85
CA ILE A 172 -15.28 -14.25 -0.42
C ILE A 172 -16.35 -15.06 -1.14
N ASP A 173 -17.39 -14.37 -1.63
CA ASP A 173 -18.03 -14.80 -2.87
C ASP A 173 -18.03 -13.64 -3.88
N PRO A 174 -17.12 -13.65 -4.87
CA PRO A 174 -17.12 -12.72 -5.99
C PRO A 174 -18.47 -12.67 -6.73
N GLN A 175 -19.30 -13.71 -6.62
CA GLN A 175 -20.62 -13.78 -7.24
C GLN A 175 -21.67 -12.92 -6.53
N LEU A 176 -21.56 -12.70 -5.21
CA LEU A 176 -22.49 -11.85 -4.47
C LEU A 176 -22.36 -10.36 -4.87
N TRP A 177 -21.15 -9.91 -5.18
CA TRP A 177 -20.94 -8.57 -5.77
C TRP A 177 -21.54 -8.44 -7.17
N ALA A 178 -21.42 -9.48 -7.99
CA ALA A 178 -22.01 -9.50 -9.34
C ALA A 178 -23.55 -9.54 -9.31
N GLN A 179 -24.17 -10.16 -8.29
CA GLN A 179 -25.62 -10.18 -8.12
C GLN A 179 -26.18 -8.85 -7.60
N GLY A 180 -25.45 -8.16 -6.71
CA GLY A 180 -25.84 -6.82 -6.23
C GLY A 180 -25.90 -5.78 -7.36
N PHE A 181 -24.92 -5.81 -8.27
CA PHE A 181 -24.91 -4.91 -9.43
C PHE A 181 -26.02 -5.22 -10.44
N ARG A 182 -26.36 -6.51 -10.68
CA ARG A 182 -27.45 -6.86 -11.60
C ARG A 182 -28.82 -6.39 -11.10
N ARG A 183 -29.08 -6.45 -9.79
CA ARG A 183 -30.34 -5.96 -9.20
C ARG A 183 -30.49 -4.44 -9.30
N LEU A 184 -29.38 -3.69 -9.19
CA LEU A 184 -29.43 -2.22 -9.31
C LEU A 184 -29.65 -1.76 -10.75
N VAL A 185 -29.10 -2.48 -11.73
CA VAL A 185 -29.30 -2.17 -13.16
C VAL A 185 -30.71 -2.56 -13.64
N SER A 186 -31.34 -3.59 -13.06
CA SER A 186 -32.73 -3.95 -13.42
C SER A 186 -33.77 -2.92 -12.94
N PHE A 187 -33.54 -2.27 -11.79
CA PHE A 187 -34.44 -1.22 -11.27
C PHE A 187 -34.38 0.09 -12.07
N LEU A 188 -33.24 0.38 -12.72
CA LEU A 188 -33.08 1.57 -13.56
C LEU A 188 -33.60 1.39 -15.00
N ARG A 189 -33.98 0.16 -15.38
CA ARG A 189 -34.55 -0.16 -16.69
C ARG A 189 -36.08 -0.28 -16.69
N SER A 190 -36.72 -0.13 -15.54
CA SER A 190 -38.18 -0.10 -15.40
C SER A 190 -38.65 1.30 -14.95
N ARG A 191 -38.47 2.29 -15.81
CA ARG A 191 -39.29 3.51 -15.89
C ARG A 191 -39.39 3.95 -17.33
#